data_AF-A0A924J1M7-F1
#
_entry.id   AF-A0A924J1M7-F1
#
_cell.length_a   1.000
_cell.length_b   1.000
_cell.length_c   1.000
_cell.angle_alpha   90.00
_cell.angle_beta   90.00
_cell.angle_gamma   90.00
#
_symmetry.space_group_name_H-M   'P 1'
#
loop_
_entity.id
_entity.type
_entity.pdbx_description
1 polymer ?
#
loop_
_entity_poly.entity_id
_entity_poly.type
_entity_poly.pdbx_seq_one_letter_code
_entity_poly.pdbx_strand_id
1 'polypeptide(L)'
;MTRILHVSDLHFGRPMVPLQIDAIEVLIQQEQFDVVAVSGDVSQRARAGEFQRAAVFLRDAGRVSETIVVPGNHDVAWWNAPMGIGDSDALYANYREFINPDIEPVLDVAGARLVGVNTSHGITHRTLTWNMRDLSVIGDVRRSQLLALRARLDAAPAGAAKIVVMHHNPVRGELSQRHGLKHTTKVLGAFAEMGVDVVLCGHDHQEAIHFVEHTKKGTVISTAGTVSSRSRGGRPSSVNCIDITADEIHIVTWIWEPQARRFGPGPVKVFAR
;
A
#
# COMPACT_ATOMS: atom_id res chain seq x y z
N MET A 1 -19.91 -8.64 4.01
CA MET A 1 -18.67 -8.87 3.24
C MET A 1 -18.15 -7.51 2.85
N THR A 2 -16.83 -7.31 2.86
CA THR A 2 -16.17 -6.08 2.41
C THR A 2 -15.24 -6.45 1.25
N ARG A 3 -15.38 -5.75 0.13
CA ARG A 3 -14.63 -5.99 -1.11
C ARG A 3 -13.66 -4.85 -1.38
N ILE A 4 -12.38 -5.17 -1.47
CA ILE A 4 -11.29 -4.19 -1.54
C ILE A 4 -10.48 -4.44 -2.81
N LEU A 5 -10.32 -3.41 -3.63
CA LEU A 5 -9.28 -3.39 -4.65
C LEU A 5 -8.00 -2.81 -4.04
N HIS A 6 -6.97 -3.64 -3.94
CA HIS A 6 -5.65 -3.25 -3.48
C HIS A 6 -4.72 -3.04 -4.68
N VAL A 7 -4.29 -1.80 -4.87
CA VAL A 7 -3.30 -1.37 -5.85
C VAL A 7 -2.09 -0.71 -5.17
N SER A 8 -0.93 -0.78 -5.80
CA SER A 8 0.29 -0.11 -5.35
C SER A 8 1.11 0.34 -6.54
N ASP A 9 2.08 1.23 -6.29
CA ASP A 9 3.14 1.55 -7.23
C ASP A 9 2.57 2.00 -8.58
N LEU A 10 1.65 2.98 -8.52
CA LEU A 10 1.01 3.60 -9.68
C LEU A 10 2.03 4.43 -10.49
N HIS A 11 3.01 5.02 -9.79
CA HIS A 11 4.14 5.77 -10.36
C HIS A 11 3.72 6.79 -11.42
N PHE A 12 2.65 7.58 -11.17
CA PHE A 12 2.19 8.61 -12.11
C PHE A 12 3.39 9.45 -12.56
N GLY A 13 3.77 9.34 -13.84
CA GLY A 13 5.11 9.72 -14.32
C GLY A 13 5.73 8.63 -15.21
N ARG A 14 6.99 8.75 -15.63
CA ARG A 14 7.67 7.66 -16.36
C ARG A 14 8.30 6.69 -15.36
N PRO A 15 7.93 5.39 -15.33
CA PRO A 15 7.46 4.62 -16.49
C PRO A 15 6.07 3.97 -16.32
N MET A 16 5.11 4.71 -15.76
CA MET A 16 3.69 4.34 -15.74
C MET A 16 3.21 3.94 -17.15
N VAL A 17 2.37 2.91 -17.22
CA VAL A 17 1.72 2.47 -18.45
C VAL A 17 0.27 2.97 -18.45
N PRO A 18 -0.09 4.00 -19.23
CA PRO A 18 -1.43 4.61 -19.18
C PRO A 18 -2.57 3.60 -19.35
N LEU A 19 -2.41 2.67 -20.31
CA LEU A 19 -3.41 1.65 -20.60
C LEU A 19 -3.73 0.74 -19.40
N GLN A 20 -2.77 0.53 -18.49
CA GLN A 20 -3.00 -0.25 -17.27
C GLN A 20 -3.78 0.56 -16.23
N ILE A 21 -3.53 1.88 -16.13
CA ILE A 21 -4.31 2.77 -15.27
C ILE A 21 -5.76 2.84 -15.77
N ASP A 22 -5.96 3.06 -17.07
CA ASP A 22 -7.29 3.07 -17.70
C ASP A 22 -8.04 1.76 -17.42
N ALA A 23 -7.35 0.62 -17.50
CA ALA A 23 -7.96 -0.68 -17.21
C ALA A 23 -8.30 -0.87 -15.73
N ILE A 24 -7.52 -0.31 -14.80
CA ILE A 24 -7.88 -0.28 -13.37
C ILE A 24 -9.11 0.59 -13.16
N GLU A 25 -9.19 1.77 -13.79
CA GLU A 25 -10.37 2.64 -13.68
C GLU A 25 -11.62 1.92 -14.19
N VAL A 26 -11.56 1.28 -15.35
CA VAL A 26 -12.66 0.45 -15.88
C VAL A 26 -13.04 -0.66 -14.91
N LEU A 27 -12.05 -1.36 -14.33
CA LEU A 27 -12.29 -2.41 -13.35
C LEU A 27 -13.03 -1.87 -12.11
N ILE A 28 -12.62 -0.71 -11.58
CA ILE A 28 -13.27 -0.07 -10.44
C ILE A 28 -14.74 0.25 -10.75
N GLN A 29 -15.02 0.83 -11.92
CA GLN A 29 -16.38 1.19 -12.31
C GLN A 29 -17.29 -0.04 -12.55
N GLN A 30 -16.71 -1.15 -13.04
CA GLN A 30 -17.45 -2.38 -13.32
C GLN A 30 -17.74 -3.18 -12.06
N GLU A 31 -16.74 -3.38 -11.21
CA GLU A 31 -16.81 -4.26 -10.05
C GLU A 31 -17.31 -3.57 -8.78
N GLN A 32 -17.27 -2.23 -8.75
CA GLN A 32 -17.77 -1.37 -7.66
C GLN A 32 -17.34 -1.89 -6.27
N PHE A 33 -16.03 -1.85 -6.02
CA PHE A 33 -15.45 -2.24 -4.74
C PHE A 33 -15.97 -1.33 -3.61
N ASP A 34 -16.07 -1.84 -2.39
CA ASP A 34 -16.35 -0.99 -1.23
C ASP A 34 -15.19 -0.01 -0.99
N VAL A 35 -13.95 -0.48 -1.21
CA VAL A 35 -12.73 0.31 -1.01
C VAL A 35 -11.73 0.10 -2.15
N VAL A 36 -11.15 1.21 -2.64
CA VAL A 36 -9.90 1.21 -3.41
C VAL A 36 -8.76 1.66 -2.49
N ALA A 37 -7.88 0.73 -2.14
CA ALA A 37 -6.73 0.97 -1.29
C ALA A 37 -5.45 1.11 -2.13
N VAL A 38 -4.78 2.25 -2.03
CA VAL A 38 -3.53 2.56 -2.73
C VAL A 38 -2.37 2.58 -1.73
N SER A 39 -1.54 1.54 -1.72
CA SER A 39 -0.47 1.34 -0.74
C SER A 39 0.86 2.02 -1.10
N GLY A 40 0.81 3.22 -1.69
CA GLY A 40 1.98 4.07 -1.90
C GLY A 40 2.58 4.05 -3.30
N ASP A 41 3.63 4.85 -3.46
CA ASP A 41 4.29 5.18 -4.73
C ASP A 41 3.27 5.65 -5.77
N VAL A 42 2.49 6.63 -5.34
CA VAL A 42 1.45 7.27 -6.15
C VAL A 42 2.11 8.05 -7.29
N SER A 43 3.11 8.85 -6.97
CA SER A 43 3.95 9.60 -7.89
C SER A 43 5.26 8.88 -8.16
N GLN A 44 5.93 9.24 -9.25
CA GLN A 44 7.25 8.69 -9.56
C GLN A 44 8.39 9.51 -8.92
N ARG A 45 8.21 10.82 -8.74
CA ARG A 45 9.26 11.75 -8.27
C ARG A 45 8.68 12.89 -7.42
N ALA A 46 7.58 12.68 -6.71
CA ALA A 46 6.94 13.67 -5.84
C ALA A 46 6.63 15.02 -6.52
N ARG A 47 6.38 15.04 -7.84
CA ARG A 47 6.10 16.28 -8.59
C ARG A 47 4.62 16.62 -8.53
N ALA A 48 4.30 17.92 -8.41
CA ALA A 48 2.92 18.40 -8.39
C ALA A 48 2.06 17.85 -9.54
N GLY A 49 2.55 17.91 -10.78
CA GLY A 49 1.82 17.39 -11.94
C GLY A 49 1.62 15.87 -11.94
N GLU A 50 2.44 15.11 -11.21
CA GLU A 50 2.25 13.67 -11.01
C GLU A 50 1.13 13.40 -10.02
N PHE A 51 1.12 14.11 -8.89
CA PHE A 51 0.04 14.02 -7.91
C PHE A 51 -1.29 14.55 -8.43
N GLN A 52 -1.30 15.59 -9.28
CA GLN A 52 -2.53 16.07 -9.91
C GLN A 52 -3.19 14.99 -10.79
N ARG A 53 -2.41 14.17 -11.50
CA ARG A 53 -2.95 13.03 -12.27
C ARG A 53 -3.48 11.94 -11.34
N ALA A 54 -2.76 11.65 -10.26
CA ALA A 54 -3.25 10.73 -9.25
C ALA A 54 -4.54 11.19 -8.58
N ALA A 55 -4.67 12.49 -8.32
CA ALA A 55 -5.89 13.08 -7.77
C ALA A 55 -7.09 12.87 -8.70
N VAL A 56 -6.89 12.94 -10.03
CA VAL A 56 -7.93 12.62 -11.02
C VAL A 56 -8.35 11.16 -10.92
N PHE A 57 -7.39 10.23 -10.90
CA PHE A 57 -7.66 8.79 -10.72
C PHE A 57 -8.44 8.51 -9.43
N LEU A 58 -7.99 9.07 -8.31
CA LEU A 58 -8.65 8.89 -7.00
C LEU A 58 -10.06 9.48 -6.96
N ARG A 59 -10.25 10.67 -7.54
CA ARG A 59 -11.56 11.30 -7.67
C ARG A 59 -12.52 10.43 -8.49
N ASP A 60 -12.04 9.82 -9.57
CA ASP A 60 -12.89 9.03 -10.45
C ASP A 60 -13.19 7.65 -9.85
N ALA A 61 -12.25 7.04 -9.12
CA ALA A 61 -12.50 5.89 -8.25
C ALA A 61 -13.53 6.21 -7.15
N GLY A 62 -13.41 7.39 -6.54
CA GLY A 62 -14.30 7.94 -5.51
C GLY A 62 -15.77 8.10 -5.92
N ARG A 63 -16.10 7.91 -7.19
CA ARG A 63 -17.50 7.95 -7.68
C ARG A 63 -18.30 6.71 -7.30
N VAL A 64 -17.63 5.58 -7.08
CA VAL A 64 -18.27 4.27 -6.83
C VAL A 64 -17.66 3.51 -5.64
N SER A 65 -16.50 3.95 -5.13
CA SER A 65 -15.77 3.29 -4.05
C SER A 65 -15.20 4.32 -3.08
N GLU A 66 -15.13 3.97 -1.79
CA GLU A 66 -14.32 4.75 -0.86
C GLU A 66 -12.83 4.58 -1.18
N THR A 67 -11.99 5.58 -0.88
CA THR A 67 -10.56 5.52 -1.19
C THR A 67 -9.71 5.73 0.05
N ILE A 68 -8.63 4.94 0.17
CA ILE A 68 -7.59 5.15 1.18
C ILE A 68 -6.23 5.07 0.50
N VAL A 69 -5.38 6.05 0.78
CA VAL A 69 -4.07 6.21 0.13
C VAL A 69 -3.04 6.51 1.20
N VAL A 70 -1.86 5.90 1.09
CA VAL A 70 -0.69 6.22 1.91
C VAL A 70 0.49 6.59 1.02
N PRO A 71 1.48 7.36 1.49
CA PRO A 71 2.65 7.70 0.69
C PRO A 71 3.68 6.57 0.62
N GLY A 72 4.28 6.39 -0.56
CA GLY A 72 5.47 5.56 -0.77
C GLY A 72 6.77 6.35 -0.77
N ASN A 73 7.90 5.67 -0.99
CA ASN A 73 9.22 6.33 -0.96
C ASN A 73 9.43 7.28 -2.15
N HIS A 74 8.74 7.09 -3.27
CA HIS A 74 8.74 8.00 -4.41
C HIS A 74 7.87 9.25 -4.22
N ASP A 75 6.98 9.24 -3.22
CA ASP A 75 6.10 10.37 -2.88
C ASP A 75 6.78 11.38 -1.95
N VAL A 76 7.96 11.05 -1.40
CA VAL A 76 8.69 11.90 -0.47
C VAL A 76 9.70 12.75 -1.21
N ALA A 77 9.55 14.07 -1.13
CA ALA A 77 10.52 15.04 -1.64
C ALA A 77 11.74 15.16 -0.71
N TRP A 78 12.44 14.04 -0.48
CA TRP A 78 13.48 13.90 0.55
C TRP A 78 14.65 14.88 0.40
N TRP A 79 14.89 15.42 -0.81
CA TRP A 79 15.90 16.43 -1.07
C TRP A 79 15.63 17.79 -0.39
N ASN A 80 14.40 18.02 0.08
CA ASN A 80 14.07 19.22 0.87
C ASN A 80 14.57 19.15 2.32
N ALA A 81 14.76 17.94 2.86
CA ALA A 81 15.28 17.72 4.22
C ALA A 81 16.15 16.45 4.33
N PRO A 82 17.26 16.34 3.60
CA PRO A 82 18.15 15.19 3.69
C PRO A 82 18.71 15.06 5.10
N MET A 83 18.73 13.83 5.64
CA MET A 83 19.14 13.56 7.03
C MET A 83 18.30 14.27 8.10
N GLY A 84 17.14 14.82 7.74
CA GLY A 84 16.32 15.65 8.63
C GLY A 84 16.84 17.08 8.79
N ILE A 85 17.76 17.53 7.93
CA ILE A 85 18.27 18.91 7.90
C ILE A 85 17.62 19.62 6.73
N GLY A 86 16.78 20.62 7.00
CA GLY A 86 16.06 21.40 5.98
C GLY A 86 14.58 21.55 6.31
N ASP A 87 13.74 21.63 5.28
CA ASP A 87 12.30 21.82 5.42
C ASP A 87 11.56 20.46 5.46
N SER A 88 11.23 20.01 6.67
CA SER A 88 10.50 18.77 6.89
C SER A 88 9.04 18.85 6.44
N ASP A 89 8.45 20.04 6.42
CA ASP A 89 7.06 20.24 6.02
C ASP A 89 6.91 20.08 4.50
N ALA A 90 7.95 20.48 3.77
CA ALA A 90 8.06 20.29 2.32
C ALA A 90 8.24 18.83 1.87
N LEU A 91 8.51 17.88 2.77
CA LEU A 91 8.69 16.46 2.40
C LEU A 91 7.45 15.84 1.76
N TYR A 92 6.28 16.23 2.26
CA TYR A 92 4.98 15.70 1.82
C TYR A 92 4.05 16.80 1.32
N ALA A 93 4.55 18.03 1.09
CA ALA A 93 3.69 19.17 0.75
C ALA A 93 2.80 18.90 -0.46
N ASN A 94 3.36 18.41 -1.57
CA ASN A 94 2.57 18.08 -2.76
C ASN A 94 1.61 16.91 -2.52
N TYR A 95 2.01 15.90 -1.74
CA TYR A 95 1.12 14.79 -1.38
C TYR A 95 -0.08 15.30 -0.57
N ARG A 96 0.16 16.14 0.43
CA ARG A 96 -0.89 16.72 1.28
C ARG A 96 -1.83 17.63 0.51
N GLU A 97 -1.29 18.40 -0.42
CA GLU A 97 -2.05 19.32 -1.26
C GLU A 97 -2.99 18.59 -2.22
N PHE A 98 -2.51 17.54 -2.89
CA PHE A 98 -3.23 16.94 -4.01
C PHE A 98 -3.88 15.59 -3.67
N ILE A 99 -3.40 14.85 -2.68
CA ILE A 99 -3.85 13.49 -2.38
C ILE A 99 -4.65 13.45 -1.08
N ASN A 100 -3.99 13.69 0.06
CA ASN A 100 -4.64 13.67 1.36
C ASN A 100 -3.81 14.45 2.40
N PRO A 101 -4.39 15.45 3.10
CA PRO A 101 -3.68 16.17 4.15
C PRO A 101 -3.22 15.25 5.29
N ASP A 102 -3.97 14.18 5.58
CA ASP A 102 -3.56 13.11 6.50
C ASP A 102 -2.78 12.02 5.74
N ILE A 103 -1.52 11.85 6.12
CA ILE A 103 -0.59 10.86 5.56
C ILE A 103 -0.71 9.48 6.23
N GLU A 104 -1.51 9.39 7.30
CA GLU A 104 -1.85 8.16 8.01
C GLU A 104 -3.37 8.08 8.20
N PRO A 105 -4.17 8.08 7.12
CA PRO A 105 -5.61 8.21 7.20
C PRO A 105 -6.28 7.00 7.86
N VAL A 106 -7.51 7.18 8.31
CA VAL A 106 -8.38 6.10 8.79
C VAL A 106 -9.65 6.09 7.97
N LEU A 107 -10.07 4.91 7.52
CA LEU A 107 -11.31 4.71 6.77
C LEU A 107 -12.11 3.60 7.43
N ASP A 108 -13.36 3.90 7.78
CA ASP A 108 -14.33 2.92 8.24
C ASP A 108 -15.33 2.61 7.12
N VAL A 109 -15.54 1.33 6.87
CA VAL A 109 -16.57 0.82 5.95
C VAL A 109 -17.35 -0.30 6.63
N ALA A 110 -18.46 -0.73 6.03
CA ALA A 110 -19.24 -1.83 6.56
C ALA A 110 -18.37 -3.10 6.68
N GLY A 111 -18.10 -3.55 7.91
CA GLY A 111 -17.35 -4.78 8.19
C GLY A 111 -15.83 -4.65 8.28
N ALA A 112 -15.25 -3.47 8.05
CA ALA A 112 -13.80 -3.27 8.14
C ALA A 112 -13.39 -1.85 8.54
N ARG A 113 -12.24 -1.74 9.22
CA ARG A 113 -11.51 -0.50 9.47
C ARG A 113 -10.13 -0.60 8.86
N LEU A 114 -9.81 0.36 7.99
CA LEU A 114 -8.50 0.49 7.37
C LEU A 114 -7.75 1.65 8.03
N VAL A 115 -6.49 1.41 8.42
CA VAL A 115 -5.62 2.43 9.00
C VAL A 115 -4.33 2.51 8.20
N GLY A 116 -4.10 3.68 7.61
CA GLY A 116 -2.86 4.02 6.93
C GLY A 116 -1.71 4.23 7.92
N VAL A 117 -0.53 3.73 7.57
CA VAL A 117 0.72 3.96 8.31
C VAL A 117 1.79 4.39 7.33
N ASN A 118 2.36 5.58 7.57
CA ASN A 118 3.42 6.10 6.73
C ASN A 118 4.74 5.40 7.08
N THR A 119 5.29 4.69 6.12
CA THR A 119 6.60 4.02 6.26
C THR A 119 7.73 4.77 5.56
N SER A 120 7.39 5.79 4.78
CA SER A 120 8.25 6.42 3.80
C SER A 120 8.73 7.76 4.34
N HIS A 121 9.98 7.82 4.81
CA HIS A 121 10.54 9.01 5.45
C HIS A 121 11.74 9.63 4.72
N GLY A 122 12.08 9.11 3.54
CA GLY A 122 13.26 9.56 2.79
C GLY A 122 14.57 9.19 3.51
N ILE A 123 15.56 10.08 3.41
CA ILE A 123 16.89 9.85 4.00
C ILE A 123 16.91 10.40 5.42
N THR A 124 16.93 9.50 6.40
CA THR A 124 17.03 9.83 7.83
C THR A 124 18.07 8.94 8.50
N HIS A 125 18.52 9.31 9.71
CA HIS A 125 19.37 8.44 10.53
C HIS A 125 18.76 7.05 10.75
N ARG A 126 17.42 6.93 10.80
CA ARG A 126 16.72 5.68 11.01
C ARG A 126 16.65 4.83 9.74
N THR A 127 16.57 5.45 8.56
CA THR A 127 16.47 4.75 7.26
C THR A 127 17.82 4.54 6.57
N LEU A 128 18.92 5.04 7.17
CA LEU A 128 20.26 4.90 6.62
C LEU A 128 20.66 3.44 6.40
N THR A 129 21.33 3.16 5.28
CA THR A 129 21.81 1.83 4.89
C THR A 129 23.22 1.94 4.32
N TRP A 130 23.99 0.85 4.42
CA TRP A 130 25.34 0.75 3.86
C TRP A 130 25.32 0.56 2.33
N ASN A 131 24.17 0.18 1.75
CA ASN A 131 24.00 0.10 0.31
C ASN A 131 23.49 1.44 -0.24
N MET A 132 24.34 2.18 -0.93
CA MET A 132 23.98 3.46 -1.52
C MET A 132 22.78 3.40 -2.48
N ARG A 133 22.49 2.23 -3.08
CA ARG A 133 21.35 2.04 -3.99
C ARG A 133 20.00 1.99 -3.28
N ASP A 134 19.97 1.69 -1.99
CA ASP A 134 18.74 1.65 -1.19
C ASP A 134 18.56 2.95 -0.36
N LEU A 135 19.41 3.96 -0.60
CA LEU A 135 19.28 5.27 0.02
C LEU A 135 17.95 5.90 -0.39
N SER A 136 17.21 6.44 0.58
CA SER A 136 15.84 6.97 0.44
C SER A 136 14.74 5.94 0.11
N VAL A 137 15.09 4.65 0.00
CA VAL A 137 14.17 3.56 -0.38
C VAL A 137 13.76 2.73 0.84
N ILE A 138 14.57 2.69 1.90
CA ILE A 138 14.23 1.92 3.10
C ILE A 138 13.21 2.67 3.97
N GLY A 139 12.14 1.97 4.33
CA GLY A 139 11.13 2.45 5.24
C GLY A 139 11.42 2.15 6.72
N ASP A 140 10.68 2.81 7.59
CA ASP A 140 10.70 2.58 9.04
C ASP A 140 9.31 2.88 9.63
N VAL A 141 9.00 2.26 10.78
CA VAL A 141 7.81 2.60 11.57
C VAL A 141 8.26 2.99 12.97
N ARG A 142 7.93 4.21 13.37
CA ARG A 142 8.30 4.74 14.69
C ARG A 142 7.43 4.11 15.78
N ARG A 143 7.96 4.08 17.01
CA ARG A 143 7.20 3.62 18.18
C ARG A 143 5.91 4.42 18.38
N SER A 144 5.96 5.74 18.19
CA SER A 144 4.78 6.61 18.29
C SER A 144 3.71 6.25 17.26
N GLN A 145 4.10 5.91 16.03
CA GLN A 145 3.17 5.45 14.99
C GLN A 145 2.53 4.11 15.37
N LEU A 146 3.27 3.16 15.93
CA LEU A 146 2.69 1.91 16.43
C LEU A 146 1.69 2.12 17.58
N LEU A 147 1.96 3.07 18.49
CA LEU A 147 1.02 3.42 19.56
C LEU A 147 -0.25 4.10 19.01
N ALA A 148 -0.10 5.02 18.07
CA ALA A 148 -1.23 5.66 17.40
C ALA A 148 -2.05 4.65 16.58
N LEU A 149 -1.39 3.74 15.86
CA LEU A 149 -2.02 2.65 15.13
C LEU A 149 -2.83 1.76 16.08
N ARG A 150 -2.27 1.39 17.23
CA ARG A 150 -2.99 0.61 18.24
C ARG A 150 -4.29 1.29 18.64
N ALA A 151 -4.22 2.56 19.03
CA ALA A 151 -5.40 3.32 19.45
C ALA A 151 -6.45 3.40 18.33
N ARG A 152 -6.03 3.63 17.08
CA ARG A 152 -6.90 3.70 15.91
C ARG A 152 -7.56 2.36 15.58
N LEU A 153 -6.84 1.24 15.73
CA LEU A 153 -7.37 -0.10 15.51
C LEU A 153 -8.25 -0.60 16.66
N ASP A 154 -8.00 -0.16 17.90
CA ASP A 154 -8.86 -0.47 19.05
C ASP A 154 -10.20 0.27 18.99
N ALA A 155 -10.27 1.38 18.27
CA ALA A 155 -11.51 2.08 17.97
C ALA A 155 -12.38 1.39 16.89
N ALA A 156 -11.92 0.27 16.31
CA ALA A 156 -12.68 -0.46 15.30
C ALA A 156 -14.00 -1.01 15.88
N PRO A 157 -15.11 -0.95 15.12
CA PRO A 157 -16.36 -1.59 15.51
C PRO A 157 -16.16 -3.08 15.83
N ALA A 158 -16.94 -3.59 16.78
CA ALA A 158 -16.85 -5.00 17.17
C ALA A 158 -17.08 -5.92 15.95
N GLY A 159 -16.17 -6.87 15.75
CA GLY A 159 -16.23 -7.82 14.63
C GLY A 159 -15.77 -7.27 13.28
N ALA A 160 -15.42 -5.97 13.18
CA ALA A 160 -14.84 -5.40 11.97
C ALA A 160 -13.41 -5.94 11.75
N ALA A 161 -13.08 -6.23 10.50
CA ALA A 161 -11.71 -6.57 10.12
C ALA A 161 -10.79 -5.36 10.29
N LYS A 162 -9.62 -5.58 10.89
CA LYS A 162 -8.57 -4.60 11.13
C LYS A 162 -7.53 -4.70 10.03
N ILE A 163 -7.46 -3.67 9.20
CA ILE A 163 -6.61 -3.65 8.01
C ILE A 163 -5.59 -2.53 8.13
N VAL A 164 -4.32 -2.85 7.90
CA VAL A 164 -3.23 -1.87 7.85
C VAL A 164 -2.86 -1.61 6.40
N VAL A 165 -2.79 -0.34 6.01
CA VAL A 165 -2.32 0.07 4.67
C VAL A 165 -0.97 0.75 4.83
N MET A 166 0.08 0.22 4.21
CA MET A 166 1.45 0.74 4.34
C MET A 166 2.26 0.45 3.08
N HIS A 167 3.23 1.28 2.72
CA HIS A 167 3.99 1.04 1.49
C HIS A 167 5.02 -0.09 1.57
N HIS A 168 5.95 -0.01 2.52
CA HIS A 168 7.05 -0.98 2.59
C HIS A 168 6.58 -2.32 3.15
N ASN A 169 6.90 -3.41 2.46
CA ASN A 169 6.54 -4.76 2.88
C ASN A 169 7.21 -5.14 4.22
N PRO A 170 6.44 -5.66 5.22
CA PRO A 170 6.99 -6.07 6.51
C PRO A 170 7.61 -7.49 6.47
N VAL A 171 7.67 -8.12 5.29
CA VAL A 171 8.31 -9.41 5.04
C VAL A 171 9.46 -9.25 4.06
N ARG A 172 10.31 -10.27 3.94
CA ARG A 172 11.41 -10.26 2.97
C ARG A 172 10.85 -10.53 1.58
N GLY A 173 11.24 -9.72 0.59
CA GLY A 173 10.83 -9.93 -0.79
C GLY A 173 11.33 -11.26 -1.36
N GLU A 174 10.49 -11.98 -2.09
CA GLU A 174 10.80 -13.33 -2.58
C GLU A 174 11.87 -13.29 -3.68
N LEU A 175 11.75 -12.38 -4.66
CA LEU A 175 12.75 -12.24 -5.73
C LEU A 175 13.86 -11.26 -5.37
N SER A 176 13.54 -10.16 -4.69
CA SER A 176 14.56 -9.16 -4.33
C SER A 176 15.50 -9.65 -3.22
N GLN A 177 15.02 -10.56 -2.37
CA GLN A 177 15.73 -11.03 -1.18
C GLN A 177 16.10 -9.89 -0.21
N ARG A 178 15.41 -8.75 -0.30
CA ARG A 178 15.64 -7.56 0.52
C ARG A 178 14.49 -7.31 1.49
N HIS A 179 14.79 -6.57 2.55
CA HIS A 179 13.79 -5.97 3.41
C HIS A 179 13.60 -4.52 2.98
N GLY A 180 12.38 -4.16 2.56
CA GLY A 180 12.02 -2.76 2.29
C GLY A 180 11.81 -1.97 3.57
N LEU A 181 11.55 -2.64 4.71
CA LEU A 181 11.26 -2.03 6.00
C LEU A 181 12.30 -2.41 7.06
N LYS A 182 12.73 -1.46 7.90
CA LYS A 182 13.53 -1.77 9.08
C LYS A 182 12.69 -2.41 10.19
N HIS A 183 13.35 -3.24 11.00
CA HIS A 183 12.78 -3.83 12.21
C HIS A 183 11.48 -4.62 11.97
N THR A 184 11.39 -5.33 10.84
CA THR A 184 10.23 -6.13 10.42
C THR A 184 9.68 -7.03 11.52
N THR A 185 10.54 -7.76 12.25
CA THR A 185 10.11 -8.61 13.38
C THR A 185 9.33 -7.86 14.44
N LYS A 186 9.76 -6.63 14.77
CA LYS A 186 9.07 -5.78 15.76
C LYS A 186 7.73 -5.29 15.22
N VAL A 187 7.68 -4.91 13.95
CA VAL A 187 6.45 -4.44 13.30
C VAL A 187 5.43 -5.56 13.19
N LEU A 188 5.84 -6.74 12.71
CA LEU A 188 4.99 -7.94 12.64
C LEU A 188 4.49 -8.38 14.02
N GLY A 189 5.36 -8.36 15.05
CA GLY A 189 4.94 -8.63 16.43
C GLY A 189 3.88 -7.65 16.93
N ALA A 190 4.04 -6.36 16.61
CA ALA A 190 3.06 -5.34 16.96
C ALA A 190 1.72 -5.57 16.24
N PHE A 191 1.73 -5.93 14.94
CA PHE A 191 0.52 -6.26 14.19
C PHE A 191 -0.21 -7.48 14.76
N ALA A 192 0.54 -8.51 15.15
CA ALA A 192 0.01 -9.69 15.83
C ALA A 192 -0.69 -9.33 17.15
N GLU A 193 -0.06 -8.48 17.98
CA GLU A 193 -0.65 -8.01 19.24
C GLU A 193 -1.92 -7.17 19.02
N MET A 194 -1.96 -6.39 17.94
CA MET A 194 -3.09 -5.57 17.51
C MET A 194 -4.27 -6.37 16.94
N GLY A 195 -4.03 -7.65 16.60
CA GLY A 195 -5.01 -8.50 15.93
C GLY A 195 -5.31 -8.01 14.53
N VAL A 196 -4.29 -7.57 13.78
CA VAL A 196 -4.43 -7.15 12.39
C VAL A 196 -4.76 -8.37 11.53
N ASP A 197 -5.86 -8.28 10.78
CA ASP A 197 -6.31 -9.31 9.83
C ASP A 197 -5.47 -9.30 8.56
N VAL A 198 -5.32 -8.11 7.98
CA VAL A 198 -4.69 -7.93 6.66
C VAL A 198 -3.76 -6.73 6.67
N VAL A 199 -2.56 -6.89 6.11
CA VAL A 199 -1.65 -5.80 5.75
C VAL A 199 -1.61 -5.66 4.24
N LEU A 200 -1.93 -4.47 3.73
CA LEU A 200 -1.84 -4.10 2.32
C LEU A 200 -0.55 -3.32 2.09
N CYS A 201 0.35 -3.84 1.25
CA CYS A 201 1.63 -3.21 0.92
C CYS A 201 2.08 -3.40 -0.52
N GLY A 202 3.19 -2.75 -0.89
CA GLY A 202 3.78 -2.82 -2.23
C GLY A 202 5.30 -2.82 -2.17
N HIS A 203 5.94 -1.86 -2.85
CA HIS A 203 7.39 -1.59 -2.84
C HIS A 203 8.27 -2.63 -3.57
N ASP A 204 8.01 -3.92 -3.42
CA ASP A 204 8.86 -4.95 -4.01
C ASP A 204 8.66 -5.08 -5.54
N HIS A 205 7.61 -4.45 -6.10
CA HIS A 205 7.19 -4.58 -7.50
C HIS A 205 6.95 -6.05 -7.91
N GLN A 206 6.59 -6.88 -6.93
CA GLN A 206 6.27 -8.29 -7.06
C GLN A 206 5.02 -8.54 -6.24
N GLU A 207 4.02 -9.14 -6.86
CA GLU A 207 2.86 -9.62 -6.14
C GLU A 207 3.20 -10.85 -5.31
N ALA A 208 2.82 -10.81 -4.04
CA ALA A 208 3.05 -11.90 -3.11
C ALA A 208 2.00 -11.86 -2.00
N ILE A 209 1.51 -13.04 -1.62
CA ILE A 209 0.56 -13.17 -0.52
C ILE A 209 1.18 -14.12 0.50
N HIS A 210 1.46 -13.59 1.69
CA HIS A 210 2.02 -14.34 2.81
C HIS A 210 1.00 -14.45 3.93
N PHE A 211 1.12 -15.51 4.72
CA PHE A 211 0.40 -15.67 5.98
C PHE A 211 1.41 -15.80 7.10
N VAL A 212 1.31 -14.94 8.10
CA VAL A 212 2.18 -14.99 9.28
C VAL A 212 1.34 -15.53 10.42
N GLU A 213 1.67 -16.74 10.86
CA GLU A 213 1.02 -17.36 12.00
C GLU A 213 1.55 -16.74 13.29
N HIS A 214 0.62 -16.41 14.19
CA HIS A 214 0.93 -15.92 15.53
C HIS A 214 0.15 -16.71 16.57
N THR A 215 0.58 -16.62 17.83
CA THR A 215 -0.01 -17.38 18.93
C THR A 215 -1.49 -17.08 19.21
N LYS A 216 -2.02 -15.94 18.74
CA LYS A 216 -3.41 -15.54 18.94
C LYS A 216 -4.27 -15.66 17.68
N LYS A 217 -3.74 -15.22 16.54
CA LYS A 217 -4.42 -15.07 15.26
C LYS A 217 -3.38 -14.83 14.16
N GLY A 218 -3.59 -15.36 12.97
CA GLY A 218 -2.69 -15.10 11.84
C GLY A 218 -2.97 -13.76 11.15
N THR A 219 -1.95 -13.21 10.49
CA THR A 219 -2.08 -11.99 9.70
C THR A 219 -1.76 -12.29 8.24
N VAL A 220 -2.65 -11.89 7.33
CA VAL A 220 -2.42 -11.98 5.89
C VAL A 220 -1.65 -10.73 5.44
N ILE A 221 -0.60 -10.93 4.64
CA ILE A 221 0.16 -9.83 4.04
C ILE A 221 -0.08 -9.90 2.54
N SER A 222 -0.86 -8.96 2.03
CA SER A 222 -1.10 -8.76 0.60
C SER A 222 -0.07 -7.76 0.07
N THR A 223 0.90 -8.22 -0.70
CA THR A 223 1.81 -7.37 -1.46
C THR A 223 1.29 -7.24 -2.88
N ALA A 224 0.89 -6.04 -3.29
CA ALA A 224 0.46 -5.76 -4.65
C ALA A 224 1.67 -5.67 -5.59
N GLY A 225 1.44 -6.02 -6.86
CA GLY A 225 2.40 -5.75 -7.93
C GLY A 225 2.48 -4.26 -8.25
N THR A 226 3.18 -3.93 -9.33
CA THR A 226 3.23 -2.56 -9.87
C THR A 226 2.48 -2.45 -11.19
N VAL A 227 1.86 -1.29 -11.42
CA VAL A 227 1.24 -0.91 -12.70
C VAL A 227 2.19 -0.05 -13.54
N SER A 228 3.42 -0.54 -13.68
CA SER A 228 4.47 0.11 -14.45
C SER A 228 5.29 -0.92 -15.21
N SER A 229 6.14 -0.46 -16.12
CA SER A 229 7.11 -1.33 -16.80
C SER A 229 8.25 -1.82 -15.90
N ARG A 230 8.23 -1.48 -14.60
CA ARG A 230 9.26 -1.89 -13.62
C ARG A 230 8.87 -3.14 -12.82
N SER A 231 7.95 -3.95 -13.35
CA SER A 231 7.63 -5.25 -12.73
C SER A 231 8.89 -6.11 -12.58
N ARG A 232 9.03 -6.75 -11.42
CA ARG A 232 10.22 -7.54 -11.10
C ARG A 232 10.15 -8.91 -11.77
N GLY A 233 11.27 -9.36 -12.34
CA GLY A 233 11.38 -10.69 -12.93
C GLY A 233 10.59 -10.89 -14.24
N GLY A 234 10.15 -9.81 -14.90
CA GLY A 234 9.37 -9.89 -16.13
C GLY A 234 7.94 -10.38 -15.93
N ARG A 235 7.45 -10.42 -14.68
CA ARG A 235 6.06 -10.79 -14.37
C ARG A 235 5.10 -9.74 -14.92
N PRO A 236 3.90 -10.11 -15.36
CA PRO A 236 2.90 -9.11 -15.73
C PRO A 236 2.51 -8.25 -14.52
N SER A 237 2.10 -7.01 -14.77
CA SER A 237 1.49 -6.17 -13.74
C SER A 237 0.27 -6.85 -13.12
N SER A 238 0.00 -6.57 -11.86
CA SER A 238 -1.11 -7.21 -11.14
C SER A 238 -1.66 -6.31 -10.05
N VAL A 239 -2.92 -6.56 -9.71
CA VAL A 239 -3.66 -5.92 -8.62
C VAL A 239 -4.35 -7.02 -7.80
N ASN A 240 -4.69 -6.75 -6.54
CA ASN A 240 -5.33 -7.76 -5.69
C ASN A 240 -6.79 -7.36 -5.40
N CYS A 241 -7.73 -8.27 -5.65
CA CYS A 241 -9.10 -8.18 -5.17
C CYS A 241 -9.20 -8.98 -3.87
N ILE A 242 -9.69 -8.36 -2.82
CA ILE A 242 -9.75 -8.93 -1.48
C ILE A 242 -11.20 -8.90 -0.99
N ASP A 243 -11.78 -10.06 -0.76
CA ASP A 243 -13.11 -10.20 -0.17
C ASP A 243 -12.97 -10.69 1.27
N ILE A 244 -13.48 -9.90 2.21
CA ILE A 244 -13.39 -10.17 3.66
C ILE A 244 -14.79 -10.45 4.19
N THR A 245 -14.97 -11.63 4.77
CA THR A 245 -16.18 -12.03 5.48
C THR A 245 -15.94 -12.04 6.99
N ALA A 246 -16.89 -12.56 7.76
CA ALA A 246 -16.72 -12.74 9.20
C ALA A 246 -15.64 -13.79 9.54
N ASP A 247 -15.46 -14.77 8.65
CA ASP A 247 -14.70 -15.99 8.92
C ASP A 247 -13.52 -16.20 7.96
N GLU A 248 -13.56 -15.57 6.78
CA GLU A 248 -12.61 -15.82 5.71
C GLU A 248 -12.10 -14.54 5.04
N ILE A 249 -10.87 -14.61 4.55
CA ILE A 249 -10.21 -13.61 3.71
C ILE A 249 -9.86 -14.29 2.39
N HIS A 250 -10.52 -13.87 1.31
CA HIS A 250 -10.27 -14.35 -0.05
C HIS A 250 -9.46 -13.32 -0.79
N ILE A 251 -8.34 -13.74 -1.40
CA ILE A 251 -7.50 -12.87 -2.20
C ILE A 251 -7.36 -13.46 -3.59
N VAL A 252 -7.82 -12.72 -4.59
CA VAL A 252 -7.62 -13.02 -6.01
C VAL A 252 -6.61 -12.03 -6.57
N THR A 253 -5.50 -12.53 -7.08
CA THR A 253 -4.54 -11.69 -7.80
C THR A 253 -4.98 -11.58 -9.25
N TRP A 254 -5.37 -10.39 -9.66
CA TRP A 254 -5.75 -10.09 -11.04
C TRP A 254 -4.51 -9.66 -11.83
N ILE A 255 -4.30 -10.27 -12.99
CA ILE A 255 -3.07 -10.16 -13.78
C ILE A 255 -3.36 -9.42 -15.07
N TRP A 256 -2.46 -8.52 -15.48
CA TRP A 256 -2.54 -7.77 -16.72
C TRP A 256 -2.47 -8.71 -17.93
N GLU A 257 -3.47 -8.63 -18.80
CA GLU A 257 -3.57 -9.36 -20.07
C GLU A 257 -3.35 -8.39 -21.25
N PRO A 258 -2.14 -8.30 -21.84
CA PRO A 258 -1.83 -7.28 -22.85
C PRO A 258 -2.73 -7.34 -24.09
N GLN A 259 -3.12 -8.54 -24.53
CA GLN A 259 -3.96 -8.75 -25.70
C GLN A 259 -5.39 -8.28 -25.46
N ALA A 260 -5.93 -8.56 -24.28
CA ALA A 260 -7.29 -8.18 -23.89
C ALA A 260 -7.38 -6.76 -23.30
N ARG A 261 -6.23 -6.14 -23.00
CA ARG A 261 -6.10 -4.79 -22.41
C ARG A 261 -6.91 -4.62 -21.12
N ARG A 262 -6.91 -5.65 -20.28
CA ARG A 262 -7.63 -5.69 -19.01
C ARG A 262 -6.83 -6.44 -17.96
N PHE A 263 -7.26 -6.32 -16.71
CA PHE A 263 -6.87 -7.25 -15.66
C PHE A 263 -7.86 -8.41 -15.64
N GLY A 264 -7.35 -9.65 -15.63
CA GLY A 264 -8.16 -10.86 -15.52
C GLY A 264 -7.85 -11.62 -14.23
N PRO A 265 -8.78 -12.43 -13.70
CA PRO A 265 -8.59 -13.16 -12.46
C PRO A 265 -7.48 -14.21 -12.61
N GLY A 266 -6.57 -14.23 -11.65
CA GLY A 266 -5.47 -15.20 -11.56
C GLY A 266 -5.59 -16.09 -10.33
N PRO A 267 -4.47 -16.40 -9.64
CA PRO A 267 -4.47 -17.27 -8.46
C PRO A 267 -5.37 -16.77 -7.34
N VAL A 268 -6.01 -17.71 -6.65
CA VAL A 268 -6.86 -17.46 -5.47
C VAL A 268 -6.17 -18.05 -4.24
N LYS A 269 -6.19 -17.30 -3.14
CA LYS A 269 -5.82 -17.79 -1.81
C LYS A 269 -6.91 -17.45 -0.81
N VAL A 270 -7.18 -18.38 0.10
CA VAL A 270 -8.21 -18.23 1.13
C VAL A 270 -7.57 -18.50 2.49
N PHE A 271 -7.88 -17.65 3.46
CA PHE A 271 -7.39 -17.73 4.83
C PHE A 271 -8.57 -17.61 5.80
N ALA A 272 -8.49 -18.30 6.94
CA ALA A 272 -9.38 -18.02 8.06
C ALA A 272 -9.05 -16.64 8.66
N ARG A 273 -10.07 -15.94 9.14
CA ARG A 273 -9.95 -14.61 9.75
C ARG A 273 -9.72 -14.70 11.25
#